data_AF-A0A6S7K5X0-F1
#
_entry.id   AF-A0A6S7K5X0-F1
#
_cell.length_a   1.000
_cell.length_b   1.000
_cell.length_c   1.000
_cell.angle_alpha   90.00
_cell.angle_beta   90.00
_cell.angle_gamma   90.00
#
_symmetry.space_group_name_H-M   'P 1'
#
loop_
_entity.id
_entity.type
_entity.pdbx_description
1 polymer ?
#
loop_
_entity_poly.entity_id
_entity_poly.type
_entity_poly.pdbx_seq_one_letter_code
_entity_poly.pdbx_strand_id
1 'polypeptide(L)'
;MTSMRDEKRHPWMCSHGYVMIRVDMRGSGDSDGLCYGEYEPQEQDDCIEVIDWIRKQPWSSGNVGMYGKSWGGFNGLQIASRNPEGLKGIISIYSTDDRYDDNSHYKGGCITPAQMLSWSSHMLTFTLSPPDPQFVGVKWKDMWLKRLKQAGEPWVNTWTSHQTRDEFWKHASICEDYSKIKCGVFLIGGWLDGYHNAVFRMAENLTCDWKAMVGPWPHDWPDDCVPGPNIAYLPECLRFWDYHLKGIKNGLDKEPRLRLYLEEKVLKQQSPFKWTHGLNLHQVLLNEFGNKNSRPGYFLKLPKLPLVFEFPDI
;
A
#
# COMPACT_ATOMS: atom_id res chain seq x y z
N MET A 1 -8.04 16.01 -5.24
CA MET A 1 -7.68 15.10 -6.35
C MET A 1 -8.13 13.66 -6.14
N THR A 2 -8.12 13.09 -4.92
CA THR A 2 -8.55 11.70 -4.71
C THR A 2 -10.05 11.52 -4.40
N SER A 3 -10.80 12.61 -4.23
CA SER A 3 -12.22 12.57 -3.83
C SER A 3 -13.08 11.65 -4.69
N MET A 4 -13.05 11.82 -6.02
CA MET A 4 -13.81 11.00 -6.97
C MET A 4 -13.54 9.51 -6.84
N ARG A 5 -12.28 9.14 -6.53
CA ARG A 5 -11.86 7.75 -6.34
C ARG A 5 -12.40 7.20 -5.01
N ASP A 6 -12.36 8.01 -3.97
CA ASP A 6 -12.75 7.64 -2.61
C ASP A 6 -14.28 7.61 -2.45
N GLU A 7 -15.02 8.46 -3.17
CA GLU A 7 -16.48 8.52 -3.23
C GLU A 7 -17.13 7.23 -3.72
N LYS A 8 -16.41 6.39 -4.48
CA LYS A 8 -16.89 5.06 -4.88
C LYS A 8 -16.96 4.07 -3.69
N ARG A 9 -16.18 4.30 -2.63
CA ARG A 9 -15.92 3.32 -1.56
C ARG A 9 -16.34 3.80 -0.18
N HIS A 10 -16.08 5.07 0.13
CA HIS A 10 -16.37 5.65 1.45
C HIS A 10 -17.86 5.57 1.82
N PRO A 11 -18.83 5.92 0.94
CA PRO A 11 -20.24 5.85 1.30
C PRO A 11 -20.70 4.43 1.66
N TRP A 12 -20.21 3.43 0.94
CA TRP A 12 -20.48 2.02 1.25
C TRP A 12 -19.90 1.64 2.62
N MET A 13 -18.67 2.05 2.94
CA MET A 13 -18.11 1.78 4.27
C MET A 13 -18.87 2.51 5.39
N CYS A 14 -19.30 3.75 5.14
CA CYS A 14 -20.14 4.53 6.05
C CYS A 14 -21.49 3.84 6.33
N SER A 15 -22.11 3.21 5.31
CA SER A 15 -23.36 2.47 5.52
C SER A 15 -23.20 1.23 6.41
N HIS A 16 -21.96 0.83 6.73
CA HIS A 16 -21.62 -0.28 7.64
C HIS A 16 -21.09 0.21 9.00
N GLY A 17 -21.36 1.47 9.35
CA GLY A 17 -21.09 2.02 10.68
C GLY A 17 -19.64 2.44 10.89
N TYR A 18 -18.96 2.87 9.83
CA TYR A 18 -17.63 3.48 9.91
C TYR A 18 -17.70 4.98 9.61
N VAL A 19 -16.77 5.74 10.18
CA VAL A 19 -16.51 7.12 9.78
C VAL A 19 -15.28 7.12 8.88
N MET A 20 -15.43 7.61 7.66
CA MET A 20 -14.36 7.67 6.67
C MET A 20 -13.79 9.09 6.58
N ILE A 21 -12.49 9.23 6.78
CA ILE A 21 -11.80 10.53 6.79
C ILE A 21 -10.70 10.51 5.74
N ARG A 22 -10.68 11.56 4.92
CA ARG A 22 -9.56 11.89 4.04
C ARG A 22 -8.84 13.10 4.62
N VAL A 23 -7.51 13.04 4.64
CA VAL A 23 -6.67 14.15 5.08
C VAL A 23 -5.76 14.57 3.94
N ASP A 24 -5.75 15.85 3.64
CA ASP A 24 -4.78 16.42 2.72
C ASP A 24 -3.44 16.55 3.45
N MET A 25 -2.37 16.01 2.87
CA MET A 25 -1.05 16.10 3.48
C MET A 25 -0.62 17.56 3.60
N ARG A 26 0.19 17.87 4.62
CA ARG A 26 0.80 19.19 4.79
C ARG A 26 1.35 19.73 3.47
N GLY A 27 1.04 20.98 3.17
CA GLY A 27 1.49 21.64 1.94
C GLY A 27 0.86 21.13 0.64
N SER A 28 -0.15 20.26 0.71
CA SER A 28 -0.91 19.77 -0.44
C SER A 28 -2.41 20.00 -0.24
N GLY A 29 -3.17 19.99 -1.34
CA GLY A 29 -4.62 20.27 -1.29
C GLY A 29 -4.91 21.56 -0.54
N ASP A 30 -5.83 21.50 0.41
CA ASP A 30 -6.24 22.65 1.22
C ASP A 30 -5.45 22.80 2.52
N SER A 31 -4.54 21.87 2.83
CA SER A 31 -3.75 21.91 4.06
C SER A 31 -2.69 23.01 4.05
N ASP A 32 -2.49 23.61 5.22
CA ASP A 32 -1.41 24.58 5.46
C ASP A 32 -0.02 23.92 5.36
N GLY A 33 1.03 24.76 5.39
CA GLY A 33 2.42 24.32 5.42
C GLY A 33 3.02 24.06 4.04
N LEU A 34 4.11 23.29 4.02
CA LEU A 34 4.91 22.97 2.85
C LEU A 34 5.30 21.49 2.89
N CYS A 35 5.46 20.89 1.71
CA CYS A 35 5.90 19.51 1.52
C CYS A 35 7.23 19.53 0.77
N TYR A 36 8.30 19.05 1.40
CA TYR A 36 9.65 19.09 0.86
C TYR A 36 10.10 17.75 0.29
N GLY A 37 9.40 16.67 0.61
CA GLY A 37 9.80 15.35 0.15
C GLY A 37 8.78 14.26 0.44
N GLU A 38 9.22 13.05 0.10
CA GLU A 38 8.43 11.84 0.27
C GLU A 38 8.59 11.24 1.67
N TYR A 39 7.44 10.99 2.34
CA TYR A 39 7.33 10.38 3.67
C TYR A 39 8.19 11.07 4.73
N GLU A 40 8.20 12.39 4.74
CA GLU A 40 8.98 13.16 5.70
C GLU A 40 8.61 12.79 7.15
N PRO A 41 9.55 12.88 8.11
CA PRO A 41 9.21 12.71 9.53
C PRO A 41 8.00 13.54 9.96
N GLN A 42 7.89 14.76 9.43
CA GLN A 42 6.76 15.65 9.69
C GLN A 42 5.43 15.07 9.21
N GLU A 43 5.37 14.43 8.04
CA GLU A 43 4.14 13.78 7.55
C GLU A 43 3.72 12.66 8.53
N GLN A 44 4.69 11.91 9.06
CA GLN A 44 4.39 10.85 10.03
C GLN A 44 3.86 11.40 11.35
N ASP A 45 4.48 12.47 11.85
CA ASP A 45 4.06 13.12 13.08
C ASP A 45 2.66 13.76 12.91
N ASP A 46 2.38 14.36 11.75
CA ASP A 46 1.04 14.87 11.39
C ASP A 46 0.00 13.74 11.40
N CYS A 47 0.32 12.57 10.83
CA CYS A 47 -0.58 11.42 10.86
C CYS A 47 -0.86 10.92 12.29
N ILE A 48 0.14 10.93 13.17
CA ILE A 48 -0.02 10.56 14.58
C ILE A 48 -0.94 11.55 15.29
N GLU A 49 -0.76 12.86 15.06
CA GLU A 49 -1.63 13.91 15.62
C GLU A 49 -3.08 13.74 15.12
N VAL A 50 -3.26 13.47 13.83
CA VAL A 50 -4.59 13.20 13.25
C VAL A 50 -5.25 11.98 13.89
N ILE A 51 -4.52 10.87 14.08
CA ILE A 51 -5.07 9.67 14.73
C ILE A 51 -5.49 9.98 16.18
N ASP A 52 -4.65 10.71 16.91
CA ASP A 52 -4.96 11.12 18.29
C ASP A 52 -6.15 12.08 18.36
N TRP A 53 -6.28 12.98 17.38
CA TRP A 53 -7.48 13.82 17.25
C TRP A 53 -8.72 12.98 16.96
N ILE A 54 -8.67 12.07 15.97
CA ILE A 54 -9.80 11.21 15.56
C ILE A 54 -10.28 10.37 16.75
N ARG A 55 -9.38 9.70 17.47
CA ARG A 55 -9.76 8.78 18.56
C ARG A 55 -10.43 9.49 19.74
N LYS A 56 -10.22 10.80 19.90
CA LYS A 56 -10.78 11.63 20.97
C LYS A 56 -12.14 12.27 20.64
N GLN A 57 -12.59 12.16 19.38
CA GLN A 57 -13.86 12.75 18.99
C GLN A 57 -15.06 11.99 19.57
N PRO A 58 -16.18 12.68 19.89
CA PRO A 58 -17.35 12.04 20.51
C PRO A 58 -18.04 10.99 19.62
N TRP A 59 -17.83 11.06 18.31
CA TRP A 59 -18.34 10.08 17.35
C TRP A 59 -17.40 8.88 17.14
N SER A 60 -16.21 8.89 17.76
CA SER A 60 -15.20 7.85 17.62
C SER A 60 -15.32 6.82 18.73
N SER A 61 -15.09 5.55 18.38
CA SER A 61 -14.95 4.46 19.37
C SER A 61 -13.58 4.45 20.05
N GLY A 62 -12.68 5.36 19.68
CA GLY A 62 -11.27 5.36 20.08
C GLY A 62 -10.38 4.40 19.29
N ASN A 63 -10.98 3.55 18.45
CA ASN A 63 -10.27 2.63 17.55
C ASN A 63 -10.22 3.20 16.13
N VAL A 64 -9.02 3.37 15.60
CA VAL A 64 -8.75 3.94 14.28
C VAL A 64 -8.11 2.87 13.40
N GLY A 65 -8.48 2.88 12.12
CA GLY A 65 -7.82 2.11 11.07
C GLY A 65 -7.31 3.04 9.97
N MET A 66 -6.24 2.64 9.29
CA MET A 66 -5.71 3.37 8.14
C MET A 66 -5.65 2.46 6.92
N TYR A 67 -5.99 2.97 5.74
CA TYR A 67 -5.77 2.22 4.52
C TYR A 67 -5.41 3.12 3.36
N GLY A 68 -4.73 2.53 2.38
CA GLY A 68 -4.46 3.20 1.14
C GLY A 68 -3.75 2.34 0.13
N LYS A 69 -3.79 2.84 -1.11
CA LYS A 69 -3.05 2.30 -2.26
C LYS A 69 -1.79 3.11 -2.47
N SER A 70 -0.69 2.44 -2.82
CA SER A 70 0.57 3.12 -3.11
C SER A 70 0.98 3.95 -1.90
N TRP A 71 1.23 5.26 -2.04
CA TRP A 71 1.55 6.17 -0.93
C TRP A 71 0.81 5.91 0.37
N GLY A 72 -0.52 5.76 0.33
CA GLY A 72 -1.30 5.51 1.55
C GLY A 72 -1.04 4.14 2.19
N GLY A 73 -0.63 3.13 1.41
CA GLY A 73 -0.19 1.83 1.91
C GLY A 73 1.18 1.92 2.57
N PHE A 74 2.15 2.59 1.93
CA PHE A 74 3.47 2.84 2.51
C PHE A 74 3.34 3.65 3.80
N ASN A 75 2.64 4.78 3.74
CA ASN A 75 2.36 5.64 4.89
C ASN A 75 1.66 4.83 6.00
N GLY A 76 0.65 4.01 5.68
CA GLY A 76 0.01 3.13 6.66
C GLY A 76 1.00 2.21 7.41
N LEU A 77 1.92 1.57 6.69
CA LEU A 77 2.98 0.73 7.30
C LEU A 77 3.92 1.56 8.18
N GLN A 78 4.33 2.73 7.71
CA GLN A 78 5.22 3.65 8.43
C GLN A 78 4.57 4.13 9.74
N ILE A 79 3.31 4.56 9.69
CA ILE A 79 2.58 4.98 10.89
C ILE A 79 2.35 3.82 11.83
N ALA A 80 2.03 2.63 11.32
CA ALA A 80 1.89 1.43 12.15
C ALA A 80 3.19 1.09 12.89
N SER A 81 4.37 1.33 12.29
CA SER A 81 5.66 1.15 12.95
C SER A 81 5.96 2.18 14.04
N ARG A 82 5.24 3.31 14.06
CA ARG A 82 5.29 4.30 15.15
C ARG A 82 4.34 3.95 16.29
N ASN A 83 3.48 2.95 16.11
CA ASN A 83 2.54 2.41 17.10
C ASN A 83 1.73 3.49 17.86
N PRO A 84 1.05 4.43 17.16
CA PRO A 84 0.26 5.45 17.82
C PRO A 84 -0.93 4.83 18.59
N GLU A 85 -1.30 5.46 19.69
CA GLU A 85 -2.43 5.01 20.50
C GLU A 85 -3.73 5.08 19.68
N GLY A 86 -4.54 4.02 19.75
CA GLY A 86 -5.81 3.93 19.02
C GLY A 86 -5.71 3.29 17.64
N LEU A 87 -4.54 3.17 17.01
CA LEU A 87 -4.41 2.48 15.72
C LEU A 87 -4.53 0.95 15.92
N LYS A 88 -5.61 0.35 15.43
CA LYS A 88 -5.91 -1.08 15.64
C LYS A 88 -5.70 -1.96 14.42
N GLY A 89 -5.69 -1.38 13.23
CA GLY A 89 -5.29 -2.10 12.03
C GLY A 89 -5.00 -1.21 10.84
N ILE A 90 -4.27 -1.74 9.88
CA ILE A 90 -4.03 -1.10 8.59
C ILE A 90 -4.34 -2.04 7.42
N ILE A 91 -4.78 -1.48 6.29
CA ILE A 91 -4.83 -2.21 5.00
C ILE A 91 -3.84 -1.53 4.04
N SER A 92 -2.78 -2.25 3.71
CA SER A 92 -1.69 -1.76 2.85
C SER A 92 -1.79 -2.38 1.46
N ILE A 93 -2.00 -1.54 0.44
CA ILE A 93 -2.31 -1.99 -0.93
C ILE A 93 -1.20 -1.52 -1.88
N TYR A 94 -0.58 -2.47 -2.60
CA TYR A 94 0.49 -2.21 -3.58
C TYR A 94 1.60 -1.30 -3.02
N SER A 95 2.18 -1.73 -1.90
CA SER A 95 3.22 -1.01 -1.16
C SER A 95 4.45 -1.88 -0.96
N THR A 96 5.57 -1.24 -0.59
CA THR A 96 6.78 -1.94 -0.15
C THR A 96 7.14 -1.62 1.30
N ASP A 97 7.87 -2.54 1.91
CA ASP A 97 8.53 -2.43 3.21
C ASP A 97 9.90 -1.75 3.15
N ASP A 98 10.45 -1.59 1.94
CA ASP A 98 11.80 -1.09 1.69
C ASP A 98 11.82 0.05 0.67
N ARG A 99 12.13 1.26 1.12
CA ARG A 99 12.14 2.46 0.26
C ARG A 99 13.30 2.53 -0.72
N TYR A 100 14.38 1.77 -0.49
CA TYR A 100 15.57 1.80 -1.32
C TYR A 100 15.67 0.58 -2.23
N ASP A 101 15.61 -0.63 -1.70
CA ASP A 101 15.89 -1.83 -2.52
C ASP A 101 14.67 -2.31 -3.32
N ASP A 102 13.48 -1.76 -3.07
CA ASP A 102 12.27 -2.16 -3.78
C ASP A 102 11.24 -1.04 -3.96
N ASN A 103 11.68 0.12 -4.46
CA ASN A 103 10.79 1.26 -4.71
C ASN A 103 10.94 1.86 -6.12
N SER A 104 10.17 2.91 -6.43
CA SER A 104 10.23 3.66 -7.69
C SER A 104 11.53 4.44 -7.90
N HIS A 105 12.37 4.55 -6.85
CA HIS A 105 13.67 5.22 -6.86
C HIS A 105 14.80 4.26 -7.25
N TYR A 106 14.92 3.18 -6.48
CA TYR A 106 15.95 2.18 -6.61
C TYR A 106 15.32 0.78 -6.48
N LYS A 107 15.87 -0.19 -7.21
CA LYS A 107 15.55 -1.62 -7.07
C LYS A 107 16.84 -2.43 -7.05
N GLY A 108 17.12 -3.08 -5.92
CA GLY A 108 18.37 -3.79 -5.67
C GLY A 108 19.61 -2.91 -5.86
N GLY A 109 19.55 -1.67 -5.38
CA GLY A 109 20.61 -0.66 -5.55
C GLY A 109 20.75 -0.04 -6.95
N CYS A 110 19.95 -0.46 -7.94
CA CYS A 110 19.94 0.13 -9.27
C CYS A 110 18.89 1.22 -9.39
N ILE A 111 19.26 2.37 -9.95
CA ILE A 111 18.31 3.45 -10.24
C ILE A 111 17.24 3.00 -11.24
N THR A 112 15.99 3.40 -11.00
CA THR A 112 14.84 3.20 -11.91
C THR A 112 14.44 4.53 -12.55
N PRO A 113 15.21 5.05 -13.52
CA PRO A 113 15.14 6.45 -13.95
C PRO A 113 13.77 6.85 -14.51
N ALA A 114 13.11 5.97 -15.27
CA ALA A 114 11.79 6.24 -15.82
C ALA A 114 10.72 6.36 -14.73
N GLN A 115 10.75 5.50 -13.71
CA GLN A 115 9.80 5.53 -12.60
C GLN A 115 10.09 6.71 -11.66
N MET A 116 11.36 6.92 -11.31
CA MET A 116 11.80 8.01 -10.44
C MET A 116 11.43 9.37 -11.02
N LEU A 117 11.80 9.64 -12.28
CA LEU A 117 11.50 10.93 -12.91
C LEU A 117 10.00 11.16 -13.08
N SER A 118 9.27 10.13 -13.52
CA SER A 118 7.81 10.18 -13.65
C SER A 118 7.15 10.50 -12.29
N TRP A 119 7.56 9.79 -11.24
CA TRP A 119 7.01 9.98 -9.90
C TRP A 119 7.32 11.36 -9.33
N SER A 120 8.57 11.83 -9.46
CA SER A 120 8.94 13.20 -9.05
C SER A 120 8.09 14.26 -9.74
N SER A 121 7.79 14.06 -11.03
CA SER A 121 7.00 15.01 -11.82
C SER A 121 5.53 15.00 -11.36
N HIS A 122 4.96 13.81 -11.12
CA HIS A 122 3.62 13.69 -10.55
C HIS A 122 3.52 14.38 -9.18
N MET A 123 4.46 14.12 -8.28
CA MET A 123 4.44 14.72 -6.95
C MET A 123 4.60 16.24 -6.98
N LEU A 124 5.45 16.76 -7.86
CA LEU A 124 5.57 18.19 -8.09
C LEU A 124 4.22 18.80 -8.51
N THR A 125 3.53 18.19 -9.47
CA THR A 125 2.21 18.70 -9.91
C THR A 125 1.14 18.61 -8.81
N PHE A 126 1.15 17.55 -8.00
CA PHE A 126 0.16 17.38 -6.94
C PHE A 126 0.37 18.36 -5.78
N THR A 127 1.61 18.50 -5.31
CA THR A 127 1.93 19.37 -4.16
C THR A 127 1.87 20.85 -4.52
N LEU A 128 2.14 21.22 -5.77
CA LEU A 128 2.07 22.61 -6.24
C LEU A 128 0.71 23.03 -6.79
N SER A 129 -0.29 22.15 -6.75
CA SER A 129 -1.67 22.52 -7.08
C SER A 129 -2.17 23.60 -6.10
N PRO A 130 -2.87 24.64 -6.58
CA PRO A 130 -3.42 25.67 -5.71
C PRO A 130 -4.49 25.06 -4.77
N PRO A 131 -4.58 25.51 -3.51
CA PRO A 131 -5.71 25.17 -2.65
C PRO A 131 -6.99 25.79 -3.21
N ASP A 132 -8.14 25.21 -2.88
CA ASP A 132 -9.44 25.69 -3.34
C ASP A 132 -9.82 26.98 -2.60
N PRO A 133 -10.07 28.10 -3.32
CA PRO A 133 -10.53 29.35 -2.71
C PRO A 133 -11.81 29.20 -1.88
N GLN A 134 -12.65 28.19 -2.14
CA GLN A 134 -13.84 27.90 -1.36
C GLN A 134 -13.51 27.50 0.09
N PHE A 135 -12.40 26.78 0.31
CA PHE A 135 -12.03 26.26 1.63
C PHE A 135 -11.04 27.16 2.36
N VAL A 136 -10.08 27.76 1.65
CA VAL A 136 -9.04 28.60 2.29
C VAL A 136 -9.24 30.12 2.10
N GLY A 137 -10.29 30.51 1.37
CA GLY A 137 -10.67 31.91 1.16
C GLY A 137 -9.60 32.70 0.43
N VAL A 138 -9.51 34.00 0.73
CA VAL A 138 -8.61 34.96 0.03
C VAL A 138 -7.12 34.61 0.11
N LYS A 139 -6.73 33.71 1.03
CA LYS A 139 -5.33 33.30 1.23
C LYS A 139 -4.83 32.30 0.19
N TRP A 140 -5.72 31.72 -0.64
CA TRP A 140 -5.38 30.65 -1.58
C TRP A 140 -4.18 31.00 -2.46
N LYS A 141 -4.12 32.25 -2.94
CA LYS A 141 -3.08 32.75 -3.84
C LYS A 141 -1.73 32.85 -3.13
N ASP A 142 -1.72 33.37 -1.90
CA ASP A 142 -0.50 33.52 -1.12
C ASP A 142 0.06 32.16 -0.70
N MET A 143 -0.81 31.23 -0.31
CA MET A 143 -0.44 29.84 -0.03
C MET A 143 0.18 29.19 -1.27
N TRP A 144 -0.48 29.30 -2.43
CA TRP A 144 0.02 28.74 -3.68
C TRP A 144 1.37 29.33 -4.10
N LEU A 145 1.51 30.66 -4.10
CA LEU A 145 2.76 31.33 -4.42
C LEU A 145 3.88 30.97 -3.43
N LYS A 146 3.56 30.74 -2.16
CA LYS A 146 4.52 30.27 -1.17
C LYS A 146 5.00 28.84 -1.49
N ARG A 147 4.09 27.93 -1.83
CA ARG A 147 4.43 26.56 -2.27
C ARG A 147 5.35 26.58 -3.49
N LEU A 148 5.00 27.34 -4.53
CA LEU A 148 5.82 27.48 -5.74
C LEU A 148 7.25 27.97 -5.46
N LYS A 149 7.39 28.95 -4.56
CA LYS A 149 8.69 29.57 -4.25
C LYS A 149 9.56 28.75 -3.30
N GLN A 150 8.95 27.99 -2.39
CA GLN A 150 9.67 27.37 -1.26
C GLN A 150 9.68 25.84 -1.29
N ALA A 151 8.78 25.22 -2.05
CA ALA A 151 8.62 23.77 -2.16
C ALA A 151 8.50 23.31 -3.63
N GLY A 152 8.94 24.16 -4.58
CA GLY A 152 8.86 23.90 -6.01
C GLY A 152 10.00 23.04 -6.58
N GLU A 153 10.89 22.53 -5.74
CA GLU A 153 12.02 21.72 -6.17
C GLU A 153 11.60 20.26 -6.45
N PRO A 154 11.88 19.71 -7.64
CA PRO A 154 11.62 18.31 -7.93
C PRO A 154 12.41 17.37 -6.99
N TRP A 155 11.71 16.45 -6.34
CA TRP A 155 12.29 15.52 -5.37
C TRP A 155 13.34 14.56 -5.96
N VAL A 156 13.36 14.36 -7.29
CA VAL A 156 14.43 13.62 -7.98
C VAL A 156 15.83 14.15 -7.66
N ASN A 157 15.98 15.45 -7.40
CA ASN A 157 17.26 16.03 -6.99
C ASN A 157 17.72 15.47 -5.65
N THR A 158 16.81 15.38 -4.67
CA THR A 158 17.08 14.75 -3.37
C THR A 158 17.39 13.27 -3.55
N TRP A 159 16.55 12.52 -4.26
CA TRP A 159 16.71 11.07 -4.42
C TRP A 159 18.03 10.68 -5.09
N THR A 160 18.46 11.43 -6.11
CA THR A 160 19.72 11.17 -6.82
C THR A 160 20.97 11.58 -6.02
N SER A 161 20.82 12.37 -4.96
CA SER A 161 21.90 12.64 -4.01
C SER A 161 22.11 11.51 -2.99
N HIS A 162 21.10 10.65 -2.81
CA HIS A 162 21.12 9.50 -1.90
C HIS A 162 21.28 8.17 -2.66
N GLN A 163 22.42 7.97 -3.33
CA GLN A 163 22.66 6.82 -4.22
C GLN A 163 23.01 5.51 -3.51
N THR A 164 23.00 5.49 -2.18
CA THR A 164 23.29 4.31 -1.36
C THR A 164 22.26 4.23 -0.25
N ARG A 165 22.09 3.05 0.35
CA ARG A 165 21.20 2.85 1.50
C ARG A 165 21.72 3.56 2.76
N ASP A 166 21.43 4.85 2.87
CA ASP A 166 21.74 5.71 4.00
C ASP A 166 20.50 5.99 4.87
N GLU A 167 20.65 6.86 5.85
CA GLU A 167 19.60 7.18 6.82
C GLU A 167 18.34 7.80 6.19
N PHE A 168 18.46 8.44 5.01
CA PHE A 168 17.30 8.98 4.30
C PHE A 168 16.34 7.87 3.87
N TRP A 169 16.89 6.73 3.41
CA TRP A 169 16.08 5.60 2.98
C TRP A 169 15.68 4.67 4.12
N LYS A 170 16.57 4.46 5.09
CA LYS A 170 16.23 3.66 6.29
C LYS A 170 15.08 4.30 7.06
N HIS A 171 15.05 5.63 7.11
CA HIS A 171 13.88 6.36 7.57
C HIS A 171 12.64 5.93 6.77
N ALA A 172 11.62 5.47 7.50
CA ALA A 172 10.34 5.04 6.94
C ALA A 172 10.42 3.76 6.07
N SER A 173 11.51 3.00 6.14
CA SER A 173 11.55 1.60 5.68
C SER A 173 11.24 0.69 6.86
N ILE A 174 10.09 0.00 6.82
CA ILE A 174 9.68 -0.85 7.94
C ILE A 174 10.48 -2.17 8.01
N CYS A 175 11.20 -2.53 6.94
CA CYS A 175 12.11 -3.67 6.94
C CYS A 175 13.27 -3.55 7.92
N GLU A 176 13.56 -2.34 8.41
CA GLU A 176 14.55 -2.11 9.47
C GLU A 176 14.12 -2.73 10.81
N ASP A 177 12.81 -2.76 11.11
CA ASP A 177 12.27 -3.39 12.32
C ASP A 177 10.75 -3.64 12.20
N TYR A 178 10.38 -4.80 11.65
CA TYR A 178 8.98 -5.23 11.56
C TYR A 178 8.31 -5.40 12.94
N SER A 179 9.10 -5.62 14.00
CA SER A 179 8.56 -5.88 15.33
C SER A 179 7.86 -4.65 15.92
N LYS A 180 8.15 -3.45 15.40
CA LYS A 180 7.49 -2.20 15.83
C LYS A 180 6.01 -2.16 15.49
N ILE A 181 5.57 -2.88 14.46
CA ILE A 181 4.16 -2.94 14.07
C ILE A 181 3.42 -3.88 15.01
N LYS A 182 2.43 -3.35 15.74
CA LYS A 182 1.64 -4.10 16.73
C LYS A 182 0.16 -4.26 16.36
N CYS A 183 -0.37 -3.39 15.51
CA CYS A 183 -1.74 -3.46 15.04
C CYS A 183 -1.95 -4.60 14.03
N GLY A 184 -3.20 -4.92 13.70
CA GLY A 184 -3.48 -5.85 12.60
C GLY A 184 -3.01 -5.30 11.25
N VAL A 185 -2.54 -6.15 10.35
CA VAL A 185 -2.12 -5.73 9.01
C VAL A 185 -2.81 -6.59 7.94
N PHE A 186 -3.48 -5.95 6.99
CA PHE A 186 -3.94 -6.61 5.77
C PHE A 186 -3.12 -6.14 4.58
N LEU A 187 -2.31 -7.03 4.03
CA LEU A 187 -1.50 -6.77 2.85
C LEU A 187 -2.28 -7.16 1.58
N ILE A 188 -2.31 -6.27 0.59
CA ILE A 188 -2.94 -6.54 -0.70
C ILE A 188 -1.92 -6.27 -1.81
N GLY A 189 -1.51 -7.33 -2.49
CA GLY A 189 -0.58 -7.31 -3.61
C GLY A 189 -1.26 -7.63 -4.94
N GLY A 190 -0.54 -7.37 -6.03
CA GLY A 190 -0.96 -7.70 -7.39
C GLY A 190 0.18 -8.32 -8.17
N TRP A 191 -0.09 -9.35 -8.98
CA TRP A 191 0.93 -9.99 -9.83
C TRP A 191 1.44 -9.07 -10.93
N LEU A 192 0.58 -8.17 -11.43
CA LEU A 192 0.93 -7.19 -12.46
C LEU A 192 1.38 -5.86 -11.86
N ASP A 193 1.53 -5.79 -10.54
CA ASP A 193 1.94 -4.60 -9.82
C ASP A 193 3.48 -4.49 -9.69
N GLY A 194 4.00 -3.27 -9.61
CA GLY A 194 5.45 -3.02 -9.46
C GLY A 194 6.05 -3.45 -8.11
N TYR A 195 5.20 -3.73 -7.11
CA TYR A 195 5.57 -4.16 -5.75
C TYR A 195 5.14 -5.61 -5.45
N HIS A 196 4.95 -6.43 -6.50
CA HIS A 196 4.44 -7.81 -6.43
C HIS A 196 5.19 -8.73 -5.43
N ASN A 197 6.44 -8.45 -5.12
CA ASN A 197 7.33 -9.20 -4.23
C ASN A 197 7.19 -8.79 -2.74
N ALA A 198 6.80 -7.56 -2.44
CA ALA A 198 6.86 -7.02 -1.08
C ALA A 198 5.91 -7.70 -0.09
N VAL A 199 4.72 -8.09 -0.56
CA VAL A 199 3.73 -8.83 0.25
C VAL A 199 4.31 -10.10 0.86
N PHE A 200 5.16 -10.82 0.13
CA PHE A 200 5.75 -12.07 0.61
C PHE A 200 6.83 -11.81 1.65
N ARG A 201 7.70 -10.81 1.43
CA ARG A 201 8.71 -10.40 2.43
C ARG A 201 8.04 -9.96 3.73
N MET A 202 7.01 -9.13 3.64
CA MET A 202 6.27 -8.69 4.82
C MET A 202 5.56 -9.86 5.51
N ALA A 203 4.91 -10.76 4.78
CA ALA A 203 4.28 -11.95 5.35
C ALA A 203 5.26 -12.87 6.08
N GLU A 204 6.51 -12.96 5.61
CA GLU A 204 7.55 -13.75 6.27
C GLU A 204 8.08 -13.10 7.57
N ASN A 205 8.11 -11.76 7.65
CA ASN A 205 8.81 -11.06 8.72
C ASN A 205 7.89 -10.35 9.73
N LEU A 206 6.64 -10.04 9.38
CA LEU A 206 5.70 -9.40 10.30
C LEU A 206 5.37 -10.32 11.48
N THR A 207 5.54 -9.79 12.68
CA THR A 207 5.27 -10.50 13.94
C THR A 207 3.87 -10.25 14.50
N CYS A 208 3.15 -9.26 13.96
CA CYS A 208 1.78 -8.93 14.36
C CYS A 208 0.75 -9.90 13.76
N ASP A 209 -0.52 -9.72 14.13
CA ASP A 209 -1.61 -10.36 13.39
C ASP A 209 -1.65 -9.80 11.98
N TRP A 210 -1.71 -10.67 10.98
CA TRP A 210 -1.70 -10.26 9.59
C TRP A 210 -2.44 -11.22 8.68
N LYS A 211 -3.05 -10.62 7.65
CA LYS A 211 -3.65 -11.26 6.49
C LYS A 211 -3.03 -10.71 5.21
N ALA A 212 -3.04 -11.51 4.16
CA ALA A 212 -2.50 -11.13 2.87
C ALA A 212 -3.35 -11.69 1.72
N MET A 213 -3.49 -10.90 0.66
CA MET A 213 -4.16 -11.29 -0.58
C MET A 213 -3.33 -10.83 -1.77
N VAL A 214 -3.13 -11.71 -2.77
CA VAL A 214 -2.46 -11.35 -4.02
C VAL A 214 -3.35 -11.75 -5.19
N GLY A 215 -3.79 -10.76 -5.97
CA GLY A 215 -4.61 -10.98 -7.17
C GLY A 215 -3.84 -10.75 -8.46
N PRO A 216 -4.49 -10.91 -9.63
CA PRO A 216 -3.91 -10.63 -10.95
C PRO A 216 -3.85 -9.13 -11.28
N TRP A 217 -3.95 -8.27 -10.28
CA TRP A 217 -4.20 -6.85 -10.47
C TRP A 217 -2.93 -6.07 -10.82
N PRO A 218 -3.03 -5.04 -11.68
CA PRO A 218 -1.99 -4.02 -11.83
C PRO A 218 -1.99 -3.09 -10.61
N HIS A 219 -1.30 -1.95 -10.71
CA HIS A 219 -1.27 -0.90 -9.66
C HIS A 219 -2.60 -0.14 -9.52
N ASP A 220 -3.72 -0.87 -9.44
CA ASP A 220 -5.07 -0.33 -9.34
C ASP A 220 -6.03 -1.16 -8.51
N TRP A 221 -7.10 -0.52 -8.03
CA TRP A 221 -7.95 -1.11 -6.99
C TRP A 221 -8.56 -2.45 -7.41
N PRO A 222 -8.56 -3.47 -6.53
CA PRO A 222 -9.02 -4.82 -6.89
C PRO A 222 -10.47 -4.92 -7.39
N ASP A 223 -11.32 -3.94 -7.08
CA ASP A 223 -12.72 -3.87 -7.47
C ASP A 223 -12.98 -3.13 -8.81
N ASP A 224 -11.98 -2.45 -9.39
CA ASP A 224 -12.18 -1.58 -10.58
C ASP A 224 -11.05 -1.70 -11.63
N CYS A 225 -10.00 -2.47 -11.36
CA CYS A 225 -8.84 -2.56 -12.23
C CYS A 225 -9.07 -3.39 -13.50
N VAL A 226 -8.31 -3.06 -14.56
CA VAL A 226 -8.18 -3.84 -15.79
C VAL A 226 -6.69 -4.07 -16.08
N PRO A 227 -6.25 -5.31 -16.37
CA PRO A 227 -7.05 -6.53 -16.49
C PRO A 227 -7.57 -7.04 -15.13
N GLY A 228 -8.73 -7.71 -15.16
CA GLY A 228 -9.30 -8.43 -14.02
C GLY A 228 -8.78 -9.88 -13.91
N PRO A 229 -9.47 -10.77 -13.17
CA PRO A 229 -10.76 -10.58 -12.49
C PRO A 229 -10.73 -9.59 -11.33
N ASN A 230 -11.80 -8.80 -11.22
CA ASN A 230 -12.08 -7.97 -10.05
C ASN A 230 -12.70 -8.80 -8.92
N ILE A 231 -12.60 -8.30 -7.69
CA ILE A 231 -13.21 -8.93 -6.51
C ILE A 231 -14.12 -7.97 -5.76
N ALA A 232 -14.95 -8.55 -4.87
CA ALA A 232 -15.69 -7.79 -3.86
C ALA A 232 -14.74 -7.28 -2.76
N TYR A 233 -13.92 -6.29 -3.11
CA TYR A 233 -12.87 -5.72 -2.28
C TYR A 233 -13.38 -5.13 -0.95
N LEU A 234 -14.50 -4.39 -0.99
CA LEU A 234 -15.01 -3.70 0.20
C LEU A 234 -15.54 -4.65 1.28
N PRO A 235 -16.28 -5.73 0.95
CA PRO A 235 -16.58 -6.80 1.91
C PRO A 235 -15.35 -7.40 2.59
N GLU A 236 -14.25 -7.63 1.88
CA GLU A 236 -13.00 -8.14 2.47
C GLU A 236 -12.40 -7.15 3.47
N CYS A 237 -12.41 -5.86 3.13
CA CYS A 237 -11.96 -4.79 4.03
C CYS A 237 -12.87 -4.70 5.28
N LEU A 238 -14.18 -4.77 5.09
CA LEU A 238 -15.15 -4.70 6.17
C LEU A 238 -14.92 -5.81 7.20
N ARG A 239 -14.66 -7.04 6.74
CA ARG A 239 -14.38 -8.17 7.64
C ARG A 239 -13.12 -7.94 8.46
N PHE A 240 -12.07 -7.42 7.83
CA PHE A 240 -10.84 -7.04 8.54
C PHE A 240 -11.11 -5.95 9.58
N TRP A 241 -11.86 -4.91 9.22
CA TRP A 241 -12.19 -3.82 10.13
C TRP A 241 -13.07 -4.26 11.30
N ASP A 242 -14.12 -5.02 11.04
CA ASP A 242 -15.03 -5.49 12.09
C ASP A 242 -14.28 -6.36 13.11
N TYR A 243 -13.30 -7.15 12.65
CA TYR A 243 -12.46 -7.94 13.54
C TYR A 243 -11.53 -7.08 14.40
N HIS A 244 -10.74 -6.18 13.79
CA HIS A 244 -9.70 -5.44 14.50
C HIS A 244 -10.18 -4.18 15.23
N LEU A 245 -11.16 -3.46 14.68
CA LEU A 245 -11.65 -2.19 15.24
C LEU A 245 -12.87 -2.38 16.14
N LYS A 246 -13.71 -3.39 15.86
CA LYS A 246 -14.93 -3.67 16.64
C LYS A 246 -14.86 -4.94 17.48
N GLY A 247 -13.84 -5.79 17.29
CA GLY A 247 -13.70 -7.05 18.03
C GLY A 247 -14.69 -8.14 17.63
N ILE A 248 -15.37 -8.00 16.47
CA ILE A 248 -16.39 -8.93 16.00
C ILE A 248 -15.74 -10.22 15.50
N LYS A 249 -16.14 -11.36 16.05
CA LYS A 249 -15.66 -12.69 15.63
C LYS A 249 -16.40 -13.17 14.38
N ASN A 250 -15.90 -12.78 13.22
CA ASN A 250 -16.46 -13.06 11.89
C ASN A 250 -15.68 -14.16 11.11
N GLY A 251 -14.90 -14.98 11.82
CA GLY A 251 -14.14 -16.10 11.25
C GLY A 251 -12.83 -15.72 10.56
N LEU A 252 -12.45 -14.44 10.52
CA LEU A 252 -11.19 -13.99 9.93
C LEU A 252 -9.98 -14.74 10.51
N ASP A 253 -9.98 -15.03 11.81
CA ASP A 253 -8.94 -15.77 12.53
C ASP A 253 -8.81 -17.24 12.11
N LYS A 254 -9.84 -17.81 11.49
CA LYS A 254 -9.87 -19.22 11.06
C LYS A 254 -9.42 -19.41 9.62
N GLU A 255 -9.47 -18.35 8.82
CA GLU A 255 -9.09 -18.40 7.41
C GLU A 255 -7.57 -18.53 7.20
N PRO A 256 -7.13 -18.98 6.03
CA PRO A 256 -5.74 -18.86 5.63
C PRO A 256 -5.21 -17.43 5.82
N ARG A 257 -3.96 -17.29 6.26
CA ARG A 257 -3.34 -15.96 6.39
C ARG A 257 -3.01 -15.35 5.04
N LEU A 258 -2.73 -16.16 4.03
CA LEU A 258 -2.37 -15.74 2.68
C LEU A 258 -3.32 -16.39 1.67
N ARG A 259 -3.98 -15.56 0.85
CA ARG A 259 -4.79 -15.99 -0.30
C ARG A 259 -4.16 -15.50 -1.59
N LEU A 260 -4.05 -16.36 -2.60
CA LEU A 260 -3.39 -16.07 -3.87
C LEU A 260 -4.32 -16.41 -5.03
N TYR A 261 -4.40 -15.53 -6.02
CA TYR A 261 -4.83 -15.90 -7.36
C TYR A 261 -3.68 -16.65 -8.04
N LEU A 262 -3.93 -17.85 -8.55
CA LEU A 262 -2.95 -18.57 -9.35
C LEU A 262 -3.38 -18.51 -10.81
N GLU A 263 -2.50 -17.96 -11.66
CA GLU A 263 -2.69 -18.07 -13.10
C GLU A 263 -2.47 -19.52 -13.52
N GLU A 264 -3.55 -20.17 -13.95
CA GLU A 264 -3.43 -21.46 -14.58
C GLU A 264 -2.76 -21.31 -15.94
N LYS A 265 -1.76 -22.16 -16.23
CA LYS A 265 -1.07 -22.20 -17.51
C LYS A 265 -2.09 -22.59 -18.58
N VAL A 266 -2.64 -21.61 -19.30
CA VAL A 266 -3.42 -21.88 -20.51
C VAL A 266 -2.44 -22.39 -21.57
N LEU A 267 -2.26 -23.72 -21.63
CA LEU A 267 -1.74 -24.35 -22.84
C LEU A 267 -2.65 -23.91 -23.97
N LYS A 268 -2.06 -23.27 -24.99
CA LYS A 268 -2.74 -22.61 -26.12
C LYS A 268 -4.05 -23.32 -26.52
N GLN A 269 -5.09 -22.49 -26.62
CA GLN A 269 -6.46 -22.79 -27.08
C GLN A 269 -7.37 -23.53 -26.09
N GLN A 270 -7.95 -22.78 -25.15
CA GLN A 270 -9.40 -22.68 -24.93
C GLN A 270 -9.69 -21.51 -23.97
N SER A 271 -10.70 -20.69 -24.29
CA SER A 271 -11.16 -19.51 -23.53
C SER A 271 -12.22 -19.90 -22.48
N PRO A 272 -12.57 -19.07 -21.47
CA PRO A 272 -11.84 -18.02 -20.76
C PRO A 272 -11.73 -18.31 -19.23
N PHE A 273 -10.76 -17.69 -18.56
CA PHE A 273 -10.67 -17.43 -17.10
C PHE A 273 -11.18 -18.52 -16.11
N LYS A 274 -10.22 -19.37 -15.74
CA LYS A 274 -10.09 -20.28 -14.58
C LYS A 274 -9.87 -19.69 -13.17
N TRP A 275 -10.74 -19.83 -12.17
CA TRP A 275 -10.26 -19.85 -10.76
C TRP A 275 -9.93 -21.29 -10.42
N THR A 276 -8.66 -21.61 -10.23
CA THR A 276 -8.24 -23.00 -10.12
C THR A 276 -7.75 -23.40 -8.77
N HIS A 277 -8.00 -24.68 -8.54
CA HIS A 277 -8.26 -25.29 -7.27
C HIS A 277 -7.46 -26.60 -7.30
N GLY A 278 -6.29 -26.57 -6.68
CA GLY A 278 -5.36 -27.70 -6.57
C GLY A 278 -4.20 -27.64 -7.57
N LEU A 279 -2.99 -27.43 -7.05
CA LEU A 279 -1.76 -27.90 -7.67
C LEU A 279 -0.87 -28.54 -6.60
N ASN A 280 -0.51 -29.81 -6.82
CA ASN A 280 0.50 -30.51 -6.04
C ASN A 280 1.87 -29.87 -6.29
N LEU A 281 2.51 -29.40 -5.23
CA LEU A 281 3.82 -28.76 -5.25
C LEU A 281 4.92 -29.82 -5.19
N HIS A 282 5.16 -30.51 -6.32
CA HIS A 282 6.42 -31.22 -6.59
C HIS A 282 6.56 -31.55 -8.08
N GLN A 283 7.07 -30.58 -8.86
CA GLN A 283 7.84 -30.69 -10.13
C GLN A 283 7.63 -29.45 -11.01
N VAL A 284 8.19 -28.31 -10.61
CA VAL A 284 8.59 -27.25 -11.55
C VAL A 284 9.92 -26.67 -11.09
N LEU A 285 10.88 -27.55 -10.83
CA LEU A 285 12.30 -27.19 -10.72
C LEU A 285 13.06 -28.30 -11.44
N LEU A 286 13.86 -27.89 -12.43
CA LEU A 286 14.84 -28.70 -13.18
C LEU A 286 14.25 -29.76 -14.11
N ASN A 287 13.89 -29.35 -15.33
CA ASN A 287 14.46 -29.93 -16.55
C ASN A 287 13.97 -29.14 -17.78
N GLU A 288 14.86 -29.02 -18.76
CA GLU A 288 14.67 -28.36 -20.06
C GLU A 288 14.76 -26.83 -20.07
N PHE A 289 15.98 -26.30 -19.94
CA PHE A 289 16.51 -25.41 -20.98
C PHE A 289 18.03 -25.55 -21.01
N GLY A 290 18.50 -26.52 -21.79
CA GLY A 290 19.84 -26.49 -22.34
C GLY A 290 19.91 -25.35 -23.36
N ASN A 291 20.19 -24.13 -22.90
CA ASN A 291 20.67 -23.08 -23.78
C ASN A 291 21.73 -22.26 -23.04
N LYS A 292 22.96 -22.30 -23.55
CA LYS A 292 24.21 -21.89 -22.87
C LYS A 292 24.39 -20.37 -22.63
N ASN A 293 23.35 -19.54 -22.76
CA ASN A 293 23.51 -18.07 -22.77
C ASN A 293 22.59 -17.26 -21.84
N SER A 294 21.74 -17.86 -21.00
CA SER A 294 20.94 -17.11 -20.03
C SER A 294 21.60 -17.09 -18.65
N ARG A 295 21.99 -15.89 -18.19
CA ARG A 295 22.40 -15.64 -16.81
C ARG A 295 21.25 -16.03 -15.86
N PRO A 296 21.53 -16.58 -14.66
CA PRO A 296 20.48 -17.00 -13.74
C PRO A 296 19.68 -15.78 -13.28
N GLY A 297 18.41 -15.73 -13.69
CA GLY A 297 17.43 -14.81 -13.15
C GLY A 297 17.10 -15.18 -11.71
N TYR A 298 16.82 -14.19 -10.88
CA TYR A 298 16.38 -14.36 -9.50
C TYR A 298 15.08 -15.18 -9.48
N PHE A 299 15.16 -16.43 -9.03
CA PHE A 299 13.99 -17.26 -8.78
C PHE A 299 13.33 -16.80 -7.47
N LEU A 300 12.04 -16.44 -7.53
CA LEU A 300 11.22 -16.25 -6.33
C LEU A 300 11.17 -17.59 -5.58
N LYS A 301 11.88 -17.65 -4.45
CA LYS A 301 11.73 -18.74 -3.50
C LYS A 301 10.42 -18.45 -2.76
N LEU A 302 9.37 -19.22 -3.05
CA LEU A 302 8.13 -19.11 -2.29
C LEU A 302 8.42 -19.38 -0.80
N PRO A 303 7.82 -18.61 0.13
CA PRO A 303 7.99 -18.83 1.56
C PRO A 303 7.66 -20.26 1.99
N LYS A 304 8.28 -20.73 3.07
CA LYS A 304 7.91 -22.00 3.75
C LYS A 304 6.60 -21.87 4.55
N LEU A 305 5.62 -21.15 4.04
CA LEU A 305 4.33 -20.99 4.70
C LEU A 305 3.39 -22.14 4.28
N PRO A 306 2.60 -22.72 5.20
CA PRO A 306 1.56 -23.67 4.82
C PRO A 306 0.50 -22.93 3.99
N LEU A 307 0.50 -23.17 2.68
CA LEU A 307 -0.56 -22.73 1.77
C LEU A 307 -1.76 -23.64 1.97
N VAL A 308 -2.89 -23.06 2.39
CA VAL A 308 -4.16 -23.78 2.52
C VAL A 308 -5.06 -23.30 1.39
N PHE A 309 -5.50 -24.25 0.56
CA PHE A 309 -6.42 -24.03 -0.55
C PHE A 309 -7.84 -24.30 -0.04
N GLU A 310 -8.68 -23.27 -0.01
CA GLU A 310 -10.12 -23.43 0.26
C GLU A 310 -10.89 -23.43 -1.06
N PHE A 311 -11.78 -24.41 -1.19
CA PHE A 311 -12.68 -24.59 -2.32
C PHE A 311 -14.06 -24.12 -1.85
N PRO A 312 -14.76 -23.20 -2.55
CA PRO A 312 -16.17 -23.00 -2.32
C PRO A 312 -16.93 -24.24 -2.79
N ASP A 313 -17.83 -24.77 -1.96
CA ASP A 313 -18.80 -25.76 -2.40
C ASP A 313 -19.80 -25.10 -3.38
N ILE A 314 -19.59 -25.42 -4.67
CA ILE A 314 -20.48 -25.30 -5.86
C ILE A 314 -21.00 -23.89 -6.21
#